data_AF-A0A947EVV2-F1
#
_entry.id   AF-A0A947EVV2-F1
#
_cell.length_a   1.000
_cell.length_b   1.000
_cell.length_c   1.000
_cell.angle_alpha   90.00
_cell.angle_beta   90.00
_cell.angle_gamma   90.00
#
_symmetry.space_group_name_H-M   'P 1'
#
loop_
_entity.id
_entity.type
_entity.pdbx_description
1 polymer ?
#
loop_
_entity_poly.entity_id
_entity_poly.type
_entity_poly.pdbx_seq_one_letter_code
_entity_poly.pdbx_strand_id
1 'polypeptide(L)'
;MEQDLNNKNKQYPEGHFLGLWMGIGIAIFSGLGVAISAIAQNYAFIGIGPAIGVAFGLPIGQAIENKHKEQGRIRPLIEKEKKARKNILYIGLALFLLGVVVFTLMYFMA
;
A
#
# COMPACT_ATOMS: atom_id res chain seq x y z
N MET A 1 7.19 30.67 -15.22
CA MET A 1 6.79 30.07 -16.52
C MET A 1 7.69 28.89 -16.94
N GLU A 2 8.93 28.75 -16.45
CA GLU A 2 9.77 27.55 -16.75
C GLU A 2 9.37 26.27 -16.00
N GLN A 3 8.66 26.35 -14.87
CA GLN A 3 8.23 25.16 -14.13
C GLN A 3 7.15 24.34 -14.85
N ASP A 4 6.32 24.96 -15.69
CA ASP A 4 5.27 24.28 -16.46
C ASP A 4 5.81 23.45 -17.64
N LEU A 5 6.97 23.82 -18.20
CA LEU A 5 7.60 23.10 -19.31
C LEU A 5 8.24 21.78 -18.85
N ASN A 6 8.83 21.76 -17.65
CA ASN A 6 9.50 20.57 -17.11
C ASN A 6 8.48 19.51 -16.61
N ASN A 7 7.28 19.93 -16.22
CA ASN A 7 6.20 19.03 -15.78
C ASN A 7 5.56 18.26 -16.95
N LYS A 8 5.54 18.82 -18.16
CA LYS A 8 4.91 18.19 -19.33
C LYS A 8 5.54 16.86 -19.74
N ASN A 9 6.80 16.62 -19.38
CA ASN A 9 7.53 15.40 -19.74
C ASN A 9 7.76 14.43 -18.57
N LYS A 10 7.17 14.71 -17.40
CA LYS A 10 7.38 13.87 -16.21
C LYS A 10 6.51 12.61 -16.32
N GLN A 11 7.17 11.47 -16.53
CA GLN A 11 6.52 10.17 -16.54
C GLN A 11 6.66 9.48 -15.18
N TYR A 12 5.57 8.86 -14.73
CA TYR A 12 5.48 8.12 -13.47
C TYR A 12 5.44 6.62 -13.77
N PRO A 13 6.12 5.78 -12.96
CA PRO A 13 6.01 4.34 -13.10
C PRO A 13 4.59 3.86 -12.80
N GLU A 14 4.18 2.78 -13.47
CA GLU A 14 2.89 2.15 -13.24
C GLU A 14 2.68 1.72 -11.77
N GLY A 15 1.53 2.08 -11.23
CA GLY A 15 1.11 1.88 -9.84
C GLY A 15 1.59 2.96 -8.88
N HIS A 16 2.18 4.06 -9.36
CA HIS A 16 2.69 5.14 -8.50
C HIS A 16 1.59 5.82 -7.69
N PHE A 17 0.53 6.30 -8.36
CA PHE A 17 -0.56 7.02 -7.70
C PHE A 17 -1.45 6.04 -6.94
N LEU A 18 -1.69 4.85 -7.52
CA LEU A 18 -2.40 3.78 -6.83
C LEU A 18 -1.74 3.43 -5.49
N GLY A 19 -0.43 3.18 -5.48
CA GLY A 19 0.32 2.87 -4.26
C GLY A 19 0.34 4.03 -3.27
N LEU A 20 0.45 5.27 -3.76
CA LEU A 20 0.43 6.48 -2.91
C LEU A 20 -0.90 6.63 -2.18
N TRP A 21 -2.03 6.57 -2.89
CA TRP A 21 -3.36 6.75 -2.30
C TRP A 21 -3.78 5.58 -1.41
N MET A 22 -3.37 4.35 -1.75
CA MET A 22 -3.48 3.22 -0.84
C MET A 22 -2.69 3.46 0.45
N GLY A 23 -1.43 3.91 0.35
CA GLY A 23 -0.59 4.19 1.51
C GLY A 23 -1.18 5.27 2.43
N ILE A 24 -1.69 6.36 1.84
CA ILE A 24 -2.36 7.44 2.58
C ILE A 24 -3.62 6.90 3.28
N GLY A 25 -4.46 6.14 2.57
CA GLY A 25 -5.65 5.53 3.14
C GLY A 25 -5.29 4.63 4.31
N ILE A 26 -4.35 3.70 4.13
CA ILE A 26 -3.89 2.82 5.20
C ILE A 26 -3.40 3.65 6.40
N ALA A 27 -2.56 4.67 6.20
CA ALA A 27 -2.01 5.45 7.30
C ALA A 27 -3.09 6.16 8.13
N ILE A 28 -4.03 6.85 7.48
CA ILE A 28 -5.11 7.59 8.15
C ILE A 28 -6.03 6.61 8.91
N PHE A 29 -6.51 5.58 8.22
CA PHE A 29 -7.50 4.68 8.81
C PHE A 29 -6.88 3.70 9.81
N SER A 30 -5.58 3.36 9.70
CA SER A 30 -4.88 2.58 10.74
C SER A 30 -4.83 3.34 12.06
N GLY A 31 -4.59 4.65 12.04
CA GLY A 31 -4.66 5.48 13.25
C GLY A 31 -6.04 5.39 13.92
N LEU A 32 -7.11 5.43 13.12
CA LEU A 32 -8.48 5.24 13.62
C LEU A 32 -8.72 3.82 14.15
N GLY A 33 -8.22 2.79 13.46
CA GLY A 33 -8.34 1.39 13.88
C GLY A 33 -7.70 1.13 15.24
N VAL A 34 -6.54 1.75 15.51
CA VAL A 34 -5.89 1.71 16.82
C VAL A 34 -6.73 2.38 17.90
N ALA A 35 -7.28 3.57 17.62
CA ALA A 35 -8.15 4.27 18.56
C ALA A 35 -9.43 3.46 18.88
N ILE A 36 -10.07 2.88 17.87
CA ILE A 36 -11.26 2.02 18.03
C ILE A 36 -10.90 0.78 18.86
N SER A 37 -9.76 0.15 18.57
CA SER A 37 -9.29 -1.01 19.33
C SER A 37 -9.07 -0.68 20.81
N ALA A 38 -8.48 0.48 21.10
CA ALA A 38 -8.26 0.94 22.48
C ALA A 38 -9.58 1.17 23.23
N ILE A 39 -10.58 1.78 22.58
CA ILE A 39 -11.90 2.02 23.18
C ILE A 39 -12.64 0.69 23.41
N ALA A 40 -12.60 -0.19 22.42
CA ALA A 40 -13.29 -1.48 22.47
C ALA A 40 -12.57 -2.53 23.33
N GLN A 41 -11.37 -2.22 23.85
CA GLN A 41 -10.50 -3.15 24.61
C GLN A 41 -10.29 -4.48 23.87
N ASN A 42 -10.28 -4.44 22.53
CA ASN A 42 -10.15 -5.62 21.69
C ASN A 42 -9.14 -5.33 20.57
N TYR A 43 -8.00 -6.01 20.64
CA TYR A 43 -6.90 -5.88 19.68
C TYR A 43 -7.25 -6.41 18.28
N ALA A 44 -8.28 -7.25 18.15
CA ALA A 44 -8.75 -7.71 16.85
C ALA A 44 -9.20 -6.56 15.93
N PHE A 45 -9.62 -5.42 16.50
CA PHE A 45 -10.08 -4.27 15.72
C PHE A 45 -8.97 -3.42 15.11
N ILE A 46 -7.70 -3.63 15.49
CA ILE A 46 -6.56 -2.92 14.87
C ILE A 46 -6.54 -3.16 13.34
N GLY A 47 -6.88 -4.37 12.90
CA GLY A 47 -6.88 -4.75 11.49
C GLY A 47 -7.94 -4.06 10.62
N ILE A 48 -8.99 -3.49 11.23
CA ILE A 48 -10.08 -2.82 10.50
C ILE A 48 -9.56 -1.55 9.82
N GLY A 49 -8.70 -0.79 10.50
CA GLY A 49 -8.16 0.46 9.99
C GLY A 49 -7.48 0.32 8.63
N PRO A 50 -6.41 -0.51 8.52
CA PRO A 50 -5.78 -0.79 7.23
C PRO A 50 -6.75 -1.26 6.16
N ALA A 51 -7.70 -2.14 6.49
CA ALA A 51 -8.67 -2.68 5.55
C ALA A 51 -9.58 -1.59 4.97
N ILE A 52 -10.12 -0.70 5.81
CA ILE A 52 -10.90 0.47 5.36
C ILE A 52 -10.02 1.40 4.52
N GLY A 53 -8.78 1.64 4.96
CA GLY A 53 -7.83 2.46 4.23
C GLY A 53 -7.58 1.98 2.81
N VAL A 54 -7.44 0.67 2.60
CA VAL A 54 -7.36 0.08 1.26
C VAL A 54 -8.66 0.24 0.48
N ALA A 55 -9.81 0.00 1.12
CA ALA A 55 -11.12 0.08 0.47
C ALA A 55 -11.40 1.47 -0.14
N PHE A 56 -10.93 2.54 0.51
CA PHE A 56 -11.02 3.91 -0.03
C PHE A 56 -9.82 4.30 -0.91
N GLY A 57 -8.60 3.91 -0.52
CA GLY A 57 -7.39 4.31 -1.21
C GLY A 57 -7.26 3.73 -2.62
N LEU A 58 -7.73 2.49 -2.82
CA LEU A 58 -7.67 1.82 -4.11
C LEU A 58 -8.48 2.53 -5.22
N PRO A 59 -9.80 2.79 -5.08
CA PRO A 59 -10.58 3.44 -6.14
C PRO A 59 -10.11 4.87 -6.41
N ILE A 60 -9.75 5.64 -5.37
CA ILE A 60 -9.23 7.01 -5.53
C ILE A 60 -7.91 6.99 -6.30
N GLY A 61 -6.98 6.12 -5.88
CA GLY A 61 -5.69 5.95 -6.52
C GLY A 61 -5.83 5.53 -7.98
N GLN A 62 -6.71 4.59 -8.27
CA GLN A 62 -6.96 4.08 -9.62
C GLN A 62 -7.58 5.15 -10.53
N ALA A 63 -8.50 5.97 -10.02
CA ALA A 63 -9.06 7.09 -10.78
C ALA A 63 -8.00 8.13 -11.16
N ILE A 64 -7.06 8.42 -10.25
CA ILE A 64 -5.98 9.38 -10.51
C ILE A 64 -4.93 8.80 -11.45
N GLU A 65 -4.57 7.53 -11.28
CA GLU A 65 -3.68 6.79 -12.17
C GLU A 65 -4.22 6.78 -13.60
N ASN A 66 -5.50 6.50 -13.80
CA ASN A 66 -6.14 6.48 -15.12
C ASN A 66 -6.09 7.86 -15.80
N LYS A 67 -6.35 8.95 -15.07
CA LYS A 67 -6.22 10.32 -15.61
C LYS A 67 -4.80 10.61 -16.12
N HIS A 68 -3.77 10.16 -15.41
CA HIS A 68 -2.39 10.34 -15.84
C HIS A 68 -2.01 9.41 -16.99
N LYS A 69 -2.62 8.23 -17.06
CA LYS A 69 -2.45 7.27 -18.15
C LYS A 69 -3.00 7.83 -19.47
N GLU A 70 -4.20 8.42 -19.45
CA GLU A 70 -4.81 9.10 -20.59
C GLU A 70 -3.97 10.28 -21.10
N GLN A 71 -3.25 10.94 -20.19
CA GLN A 71 -2.33 12.04 -20.53
C GLN A 71 -0.96 11.56 -21.04
N GLY A 72 -0.73 10.25 -21.19
CA GLY A 72 0.56 9.68 -21.60
C GLY A 72 1.68 9.85 -20.57
N ARG A 73 1.33 10.09 -19.29
CA ARG A 73 2.28 10.34 -18.20
C ARG A 73 2.61 9.10 -17.38
N ILE A 74 2.08 7.93 -17.74
CA ILE A 74 2.40 6.65 -17.09
C ILE A 74 3.31 5.83 -18.00
N ARG A 75 4.46 5.42 -17.46
CA ARG A 75 5.40 4.51 -18.14
C ARG A 75 5.28 3.08 -17.56
N PRO A 76 5.51 2.04 -18.37
CA PRO A 76 5.61 0.68 -17.85
C PRO A 76 6.81 0.53 -16.89
N LEU A 77 6.72 -0.47 -16.02
CA LEU A 77 7.81 -0.83 -15.12
C LEU A 77 8.99 -1.42 -15.89
N ILE A 78 10.21 -1.03 -15.53
CA ILE A 78 11.42 -1.65 -16.08
C ILE A 78 11.70 -2.99 -15.37
N GLU A 79 12.43 -3.89 -16.04
CA GLU A 79 12.75 -5.22 -15.50
C GLU A 79 13.43 -5.18 -14.12
N LYS A 80 14.25 -4.15 -13.86
CA LYS A 80 14.86 -3.93 -12.54
C LYS A 80 13.82 -3.65 -11.45
N GLU A 81 12.83 -2.79 -11.73
CA GLU A 81 11.73 -2.45 -10.81
C GLU A 81 10.83 -3.67 -10.57
N LYS A 82 10.55 -4.44 -11.63
CA LYS A 82 9.76 -5.67 -11.56
C LYS A 82 10.44 -6.73 -10.71
N LYS A 83 11.75 -6.92 -10.88
CA LYS A 83 12.57 -7.83 -10.06
C LYS A 83 12.61 -7.38 -8.60
N ALA A 84 12.82 -6.08 -8.34
CA ALA A 84 12.80 -5.54 -6.98
C ALA A 84 11.44 -5.77 -6.29
N ARG A 85 10.33 -5.46 -6.98
CA ARG A 85 8.97 -5.70 -6.47
C ARG A 85 8.74 -7.18 -6.15
N LYS A 86 9.17 -8.07 -7.03
CA LYS A 86 9.05 -9.52 -6.81
C LYS A 86 9.88 -10.01 -5.62
N ASN A 87 11.11 -9.50 -5.47
CA ASN A 87 11.95 -9.84 -4.33
C ASN A 87 11.33 -9.35 -3.01
N ILE A 88 10.79 -8.12 -2.98
CA ILE A 88 10.08 -7.59 -1.81
C ILE A 88 8.87 -8.47 -1.46
N LEU A 89 8.10 -8.92 -2.45
CA LEU A 89 6.98 -9.82 -2.23
C LEU A 89 7.43 -11.16 -1.60
N TYR A 90 8.51 -11.77 -2.10
CA TYR A 90 9.02 -13.02 -1.52
C TYR A 90 9.56 -12.82 -0.10
N ILE A 91 10.28 -11.73 0.17
CA ILE A 91 10.77 -11.40 1.52
C ILE A 91 9.59 -11.20 2.47
N GLY A 92 8.57 -10.45 2.04
CA GLY A 92 7.36 -10.24 2.82
C GLY A 92 6.60 -11.53 3.10
N LEU A 93 6.47 -12.41 2.11
CA LEU A 93 5.83 -13.72 2.26
C LEU A 93 6.62 -14.62 3.21
N ALA A 94 7.95 -14.66 3.08
CA ALA A 94 8.81 -15.44 3.97
C ALA A 94 8.71 -14.95 5.43
N LEU A 95 8.71 -13.62 5.65
CA LEU A 95 8.54 -13.02 6.97
C LEU A 95 7.16 -13.31 7.56
N PHE A 96 6.11 -13.24 6.74
CA PHE A 96 4.75 -13.57 7.15
C PHE A 96 4.63 -15.03 7.60
N LEU A 97 5.15 -15.97 6.79
CA LEU A 97 5.15 -17.39 7.13
C LEU A 97 5.95 -17.67 8.42
N LEU A 98 7.11 -17.04 8.59
CA LEU A 98 7.89 -17.10 9.83
C LEU A 98 7.07 -16.60 11.03
N GLY A 99 6.37 -15.48 10.89
CA GLY A 99 5.50 -14.94 11.93
C GLY A 99 4.38 -15.91 12.32
N VAL A 100 3.74 -16.54 11.33
CA VAL A 100 2.69 -17.56 11.58
C VAL A 100 3.27 -18.76 12.32
N VAL A 101 4.43 -19.29 11.90
CA VAL A 101 5.09 -20.43 12.58
C VAL A 101 5.41 -20.10 14.03
N VAL A 102 6.00 -18.93 14.29
CA VAL A 102 6.32 -18.48 15.67
C VAL A 102 5.05 -18.34 16.49
N PHE A 103 3.98 -17.75 15.94
CA PHE A 103 2.70 -17.60 16.62
C PHE A 103 2.07 -18.96 16.96
N THR A 104 2.12 -19.92 16.05
CA THR A 104 1.62 -21.29 16.28
C THR A 104 2.44 -22.01 17.36
N LEU A 105 3.77 -21.93 17.33
CA LEU A 105 4.62 -22.53 18.36
C LEU A 105 4.36 -21.92 19.75
N MET A 106 4.21 -20.59 19.81
CA MET A 106 3.88 -19.89 21.04
C MET A 106 2.53 -20.35 21.61
N TYR A 107 1.52 -20.55 20.75
CA TYR A 107 0.21 -21.07 21.17
C TYR A 107 0.28 -22.51 21.71
N PHE A 108 1.16 -23.37 21.18
CA PHE A 108 1.35 -24.73 21.72
C PHE A 108 2.16 -24.77 23.01
N MET A 109 2.97 -23.75 23.30
CA MET A 109 3.76 -23.64 24.53
C MET A 109 3.02 -22.93 25.67
N ALA A 110 1.97 -22.17 25.37
CA ALA A 110 1.13 -21.45 26.33
C ALA A 110 0.02 -22.36 26.90
#